data_AF-A0A9C6TKC8-F1
#
_entry.id   AF-A0A9C6TKC8-F1
#
_cell.length_a   1.000
_cell.length_b   1.000
_cell.length_c   1.000
_cell.angle_alpha   90.00
_cell.angle_beta   90.00
_cell.angle_gamma   90.00
#
_symmetry.space_group_name_H-M   'P 1'
#
loop_
_entity.id
_entity.type
_entity.pdbx_description
1 polymer ?
#
loop_
_entity_poly.entity_id
_entity_poly.type
_entity_poly.pdbx_seq_one_letter_code
_entity_poly.pdbx_strand_id
1 'polypeptide(L)'
;MSVDALGRLCELLKVQGGLRDECRVSIPEQVITFLIILAHHKKNRTLQVRFYRSGKTISRYFNKVLSLVIRVQSLLLAKVVPVPDDCIDPRWKWFKGCLGALDGTYIDVTVPEKDKSRYQTRKCKISTNVLGVCNRDMNFV
;
A
#
# COMPACT_ATOMS: atom_id res chain seq x y z
N MET A 1 -11.61 5.71 -8.20
CA MET A 1 -10.97 6.70 -7.32
C MET A 1 -11.53 8.05 -7.68
N SER A 2 -12.09 8.80 -6.72
CA SER A 2 -12.57 10.16 -6.98
C SER A 2 -11.37 11.06 -7.33
N VAL A 3 -11.59 12.06 -8.18
CA VAL A 3 -10.56 13.05 -8.54
C VAL A 3 -10.06 13.78 -7.28
N ASP A 4 -10.96 14.02 -6.33
CA ASP A 4 -10.65 14.63 -5.04
C ASP A 4 -9.68 13.78 -4.19
N ALA A 5 -9.90 12.46 -4.10
CA ALA A 5 -9.01 11.57 -3.34
C ALA A 5 -7.59 11.51 -3.95
N LEU A 6 -7.49 11.49 -5.28
CA LEU A 6 -6.20 11.55 -5.96
C LEU A 6 -5.49 12.89 -5.68
N GLY A 7 -6.22 14.00 -5.71
CA GLY A 7 -5.69 15.32 -5.38
C GLY A 7 -5.12 15.37 -3.96
N ARG A 8 -5.87 14.87 -2.97
CA ARG A 8 -5.42 14.79 -1.57
C ARG A 8 -4.17 13.94 -1.41
N LEU A 9 -4.09 12.78 -2.09
CA LEU A 9 -2.90 11.93 -2.03
C LEU A 9 -1.68 12.63 -2.66
N CYS A 10 -1.85 13.29 -3.81
CA CYS A 10 -0.80 14.07 -4.44
C CYS A 10 -0.29 15.17 -3.50
N GLU A 11 -1.20 15.90 -2.85
CA GLU A 11 -0.84 16.97 -1.93
C GLU A 11 -0.14 16.44 -0.67
N LEU A 12 -0.63 15.34 -0.10
CA LEU A 12 0.01 14.68 1.04
C LEU A 12 1.44 14.24 0.69
N LEU A 13 1.64 13.59 -0.46
CA LEU A 13 2.96 13.15 -0.91
C LEU A 13 3.89 14.32 -1.25
N LYS A 14 3.34 15.44 -1.73
CA LYS A 14 4.09 16.67 -2.00
C LYS A 14 4.56 17.34 -0.69
N VAL A 15 3.63 17.61 0.23
CA VAL A 15 3.87 18.36 1.46
C VAL A 15 4.64 17.52 2.49
N GLN A 16 4.19 16.30 2.77
CA GLN A 16 4.76 15.44 3.82
C GLN A 16 5.84 14.51 3.27
N GLY A 17 5.66 14.02 2.05
CA GLY A 17 6.64 13.14 1.39
C GLY A 17 7.78 13.91 0.72
N GLY A 18 7.59 15.17 0.36
CA GLY A 18 8.56 15.95 -0.40
C GLY A 18 8.61 15.57 -1.89
N LEU A 19 7.53 15.01 -2.44
CA LEU A 19 7.43 14.71 -3.86
C LEU A 19 7.45 16.01 -4.67
N ARG A 20 8.29 16.05 -5.70
CA ARG A 20 8.45 17.23 -6.57
C ARG A 20 8.12 16.87 -8.01
N ASP A 21 7.60 17.85 -8.72
CA ASP A 21 7.55 17.83 -10.17
C ASP A 21 8.97 17.73 -10.72
N GLU A 22 9.19 16.79 -11.64
CA GLU A 22 10.41 16.76 -12.45
C GLU A 22 10.05 17.30 -13.83
N CYS A 23 10.96 18.03 -14.48
CA CYS A 23 10.72 18.85 -15.68
C CYS A 23 9.87 18.22 -16.82
N ARG A 24 9.69 16.89 -16.84
CA ARG A 24 8.91 16.19 -17.85
C ARG A 24 7.72 15.40 -17.30
N VAL A 25 7.57 15.19 -15.99
CA VAL A 25 6.52 14.34 -15.39
C VAL A 25 5.97 14.99 -14.11
N SER A 26 4.67 15.28 -14.15
CA SER A 26 3.96 15.93 -13.05
C SER A 26 3.73 14.98 -11.87
N ILE A 27 3.52 15.52 -10.68
CA ILE A 27 3.17 14.76 -9.47
C ILE A 27 1.98 13.81 -9.72
N PRO A 28 0.85 14.25 -10.32
CA PRO A 28 -0.25 13.35 -10.65
C PRO A 28 0.16 12.20 -11.57
N GLU A 29 0.98 12.45 -12.59
CA GLU A 29 1.46 11.39 -13.50
C GLU A 29 2.33 10.36 -12.75
N GLN A 30 3.19 10.81 -11.83
CA GLN A 30 4.00 9.93 -10.97
C GLN A 30 3.10 9.06 -10.08
N VAL A 31 2.13 9.66 -9.39
CA VAL A 31 1.23 8.96 -8.45
C VAL A 31 0.29 8.01 -9.19
N ILE A 32 -0.28 8.43 -10.33
CA ILE A 32 -1.14 7.57 -11.15
C ILE A 32 -0.35 6.37 -11.70
N THR A 33 0.90 6.57 -12.14
CA THR A 33 1.77 5.47 -12.61
C THR A 33 1.90 4.40 -11.53
N PHE A 34 2.17 4.82 -10.29
CA PHE A 34 2.26 3.93 -9.14
C PHE A 34 0.94 3.19 -8.88
N LEU A 35 -0.18 3.93 -8.82
CA LEU A 35 -1.49 3.35 -8.52
C LEU A 35 -1.99 2.38 -9.59
N ILE A 36 -1.75 2.65 -10.88
CA ILE A 36 -2.17 1.72 -11.96
C ILE A 36 -1.38 0.41 -11.89
N ILE A 37 -0.09 0.46 -11.55
CA ILE A 37 0.71 -0.76 -11.37
C ILE A 37 0.13 -1.60 -10.23
N LEU A 38 -0.17 -0.99 -9.07
CA LEU A 38 -0.70 -1.70 -7.92
C LEU A 38 -2.14 -2.19 -8.12
N ALA A 39 -3.05 -1.30 -8.51
CA ALA A 39 -4.48 -1.60 -8.57
C ALA A 39 -4.85 -2.59 -9.68
N HIS A 40 -4.10 -2.60 -10.78
CA HIS A 40 -4.42 -3.42 -11.96
C HIS A 40 -3.31 -4.42 -12.32
N HIS A 41 -2.31 -4.57 -11.46
CA HIS A 41 -1.15 -5.44 -11.69
C HIS A 41 -0.49 -5.23 -13.08
N LYS A 42 -0.48 -3.98 -13.57
CA LYS A 42 0.04 -3.67 -14.92
C LYS A 42 1.56 -3.74 -14.93
N LYS A 43 2.11 -4.36 -15.97
CA LYS A 43 3.56 -4.46 -16.17
C LYS A 43 4.12 -3.12 -16.64
N ASN A 44 5.37 -2.85 -16.32
CA ASN A 44 6.09 -1.64 -16.73
C ASN A 44 5.96 -1.38 -18.25
N ARG A 45 6.13 -2.42 -19.09
CA ARG A 45 5.99 -2.34 -20.55
C ARG A 45 4.64 -1.75 -21.00
N THR A 46 3.54 -2.08 -20.32
CA THR A 46 2.22 -1.53 -20.64
C THR A 46 2.14 -0.03 -20.37
N LEU A 47 2.77 0.44 -19.29
CA LEU A 47 2.77 1.86 -18.94
C LEU A 47 3.69 2.69 -19.81
N GLN A 48 4.75 2.10 -20.36
CA GLN A 48 5.61 2.79 -21.33
C GLN A 48 4.80 3.28 -22.54
N VAL A 49 3.92 2.41 -23.07
CA VAL A 49 3.02 2.75 -24.19
C VAL A 49 1.96 3.75 -23.75
N ARG A 50 1.33 3.54 -22.58
CA ARG A 50 0.24 4.40 -22.09
C ARG A 50 0.66 5.85 -21.81
N PHE A 51 1.85 6.05 -21.26
CA PHE A 51 2.35 7.37 -20.87
C PHE A 51 3.41 7.93 -21.81
N TYR A 52 3.77 7.20 -22.88
CA TYR A 52 4.86 7.55 -23.79
C TYR A 52 6.19 7.84 -23.06
N ARG A 53 6.50 7.01 -22.05
CA ARG A 53 7.71 7.13 -21.22
C ARG A 53 8.59 5.90 -21.35
N SER A 54 9.90 6.09 -21.14
CA SER A 54 10.83 4.96 -21.07
C SER A 54 10.54 4.06 -19.87
N GLY A 55 10.89 2.77 -19.98
CA GLY A 55 10.73 1.83 -18.85
C GLY A 55 11.52 2.23 -17.61
N LYS A 56 12.69 2.86 -17.80
CA LYS A 56 13.50 3.45 -16.73
C LYS A 56 12.73 4.54 -16.00
N THR A 57 12.04 5.41 -16.73
CA THR A 57 11.21 6.49 -16.17
C THR A 57 10.06 5.93 -15.33
N ILE A 58 9.32 4.94 -15.85
CA ILE A 58 8.23 4.28 -15.12
C ILE A 58 8.75 3.62 -13.83
N SER A 59 9.85 2.87 -13.91
CA SER A 59 10.45 2.19 -12.75
C SER A 59 10.94 3.19 -11.70
N ARG A 60 11.57 4.29 -12.12
CA ARG A 60 12.03 5.35 -11.23
C ARG A 60 10.87 5.95 -10.43
N TYR A 61 9.77 6.33 -11.09
CA TYR A 61 8.65 6.95 -10.39
C TYR A 61 7.86 5.98 -9.53
N PHE A 62 7.71 4.72 -9.96
CA PHE A 62 7.13 3.70 -9.10
C PHE A 62 7.89 3.58 -7.78
N ASN A 63 9.21 3.41 -7.83
CA ASN A 63 10.04 3.27 -6.62
C ASN A 63 10.11 4.57 -5.80
N LYS A 64 10.14 5.73 -6.45
CA LYS A 64 10.11 7.03 -5.78
C LYS A 64 8.82 7.20 -4.98
N VAL A 65 7.66 7.00 -5.62
CA VAL A 65 6.36 7.11 -4.94
C VAL A 65 6.23 6.06 -3.84
N LEU A 66 6.66 4.81 -4.09
CA LEU A 66 6.68 3.76 -3.07
C LEU A 66 7.47 4.18 -1.81
N SER A 67 8.69 4.69 -1.99
CA SER A 67 9.52 5.17 -0.88
C SER A 67 8.85 6.29 -0.10
N LEU A 68 8.17 7.22 -0.80
CA LEU A 68 7.47 8.31 -0.13
C LEU A 68 6.21 7.84 0.61
N VAL A 69 5.46 6.88 0.05
CA VAL A 69 4.31 6.26 0.72
C VAL A 69 4.76 5.58 2.01
N ILE A 70 5.87 4.83 1.98
CA ILE A 70 6.45 4.22 3.18
C ILE A 70 6.87 5.29 4.20
N ARG A 71 7.46 6.40 3.74
CA ARG A 71 7.87 7.50 4.62
C ARG A 71 6.68 8.15 5.34
N VAL A 72 5.56 8.34 4.65
CA VAL A 72 4.36 8.97 5.22
C VAL A 72 3.37 7.97 5.82
N GLN A 73 3.73 6.69 5.92
CA GLN A 73 2.81 5.62 6.31
C GLN A 73 2.14 5.86 7.67
N SER A 74 2.84 6.50 8.61
CA SER A 74 2.28 6.82 9.93
C SER A 74 1.15 7.83 9.90
N LEU A 75 1.02 8.61 8.81
CA LEU A 75 -0.11 9.51 8.56
C LEU A 75 -1.27 8.80 7.84
N LEU A 76 -0.97 7.69 7.16
CA LEU A 76 -1.96 6.89 6.43
C LEU A 76 -2.61 5.83 7.31
N LEU A 77 -1.90 5.34 8.33
CA LEU A 77 -2.40 4.39 9.31
C LEU A 77 -3.12 5.10 10.45
N ALA A 78 -4.24 4.52 10.88
CA ALA A 78 -4.97 5.02 12.03
C ALA A 78 -4.20 4.74 13.32
N LYS A 79 -4.42 5.58 14.34
CA LYS A 79 -3.89 5.29 15.67
C LYS A 79 -4.64 4.10 16.25
N VAL A 80 -3.87 3.18 16.84
CA VAL A 80 -4.42 2.04 17.55
C VAL A 80 -5.11 2.53 18.83
N VAL A 81 -6.38 2.16 18.99
CA VAL A 81 -7.14 2.43 20.22
C VAL A 81 -7.80 1.12 20.65
N PRO A 82 -7.49 0.60 21.86
CA PRO A 82 -8.11 -0.62 22.36
C PRO A 82 -9.60 -0.40 22.63
N VAL A 83 -10.38 -1.48 22.54
CA VAL A 83 -11.78 -1.45 22.99
C VAL A 83 -11.83 -1.17 24.49
N PRO A 84 -12.55 -0.12 24.93
CA PRO A 84 -12.71 0.20 26.35
C PRO A 84 -13.44 -0.89 27.13
N ASP A 85 -13.17 -1.00 28.43
CA ASP A 85 -13.82 -1.98 29.31
C ASP A 85 -15.33 -1.74 29.50
N ASP A 86 -15.75 -0.49 29.35
CA ASP A 86 -17.12 0.02 29.44
C ASP A 86 -17.79 0.16 28.05
N CYS A 87 -17.25 -0.48 27.01
CA CYS A 87 -17.82 -0.41 25.67
C CYS A 87 -19.27 -0.91 25.64
N ILE A 88 -20.20 -0.03 25.25
CA ILE A 88 -21.64 -0.30 25.19
C ILE A 88 -22.05 -0.97 23.86
N ASP A 89 -21.22 -0.85 22.82
CA ASP A 89 -21.50 -1.40 21.49
C ASP A 89 -21.69 -2.93 21.59
N PRO A 90 -22.87 -3.48 21.22
CA PRO A 90 -23.16 -4.90 21.37
C PRO A 90 -22.22 -5.80 20.54
N ARG A 91 -21.63 -5.29 19.47
CA ARG A 91 -20.67 -6.00 18.63
C ARG A 91 -19.28 -6.07 19.27
N TRP A 92 -18.86 -5.02 19.98
CA TRP A 92 -17.50 -4.87 20.49
C TRP A 92 -17.33 -5.06 22.00
N LYS A 93 -18.40 -4.98 22.80
CA LYS A 93 -18.37 -5.08 24.27
C LYS A 93 -17.71 -6.35 24.83
N TRP A 94 -17.66 -7.41 24.03
CA TRP A 94 -17.03 -8.69 24.37
C TRP A 94 -15.53 -8.75 24.09
N PHE A 95 -15.00 -7.77 23.35
CA PHE A 95 -13.61 -7.73 22.87
C PHE A 95 -12.78 -6.67 23.60
N LYS A 96 -12.95 -6.54 24.91
CA LYS A 96 -12.23 -5.56 25.75
C LYS A 96 -10.71 -5.67 25.56
N GLY A 97 -10.03 -4.54 25.43
CA GLY A 97 -8.59 -4.47 25.15
C GLY A 97 -8.19 -4.84 23.72
N CYS A 98 -9.10 -5.30 22.86
CA CYS A 98 -8.79 -5.65 21.47
C CYS A 98 -8.42 -4.41 20.66
N LEU A 99 -7.36 -4.51 19.85
CA LEU A 99 -6.86 -3.42 19.01
C LEU A 99 -7.50 -3.40 17.62
N GLY A 100 -7.98 -4.55 17.15
CA GLY A 100 -8.51 -4.72 15.82
C GLY A 100 -8.60 -6.19 15.42
N ALA A 101 -9.13 -6.43 14.22
CA ALA A 101 -9.14 -7.75 13.60
C ALA A 101 -7.84 -7.97 12.83
N LEU A 102 -7.18 -9.09 13.08
CA LEU A 102 -5.99 -9.54 12.34
C LEU A 102 -6.44 -10.51 11.25
N ASP A 103 -6.02 -10.26 10.02
CA ASP A 103 -6.19 -11.20 8.91
C ASP A 103 -4.91 -11.28 8.06
N GLY A 104 -4.76 -12.36 7.30
CA GLY A 104 -3.58 -12.64 6.50
C GLY A 104 -3.91 -12.93 5.04
N THR A 105 -3.10 -12.42 4.14
CA THR A 105 -3.19 -12.73 2.70
C THR A 105 -1.87 -13.27 2.18
N TYR A 106 -1.93 -14.31 1.35
CA TYR A 106 -0.76 -14.84 0.68
C TYR A 106 -0.42 -13.99 -0.54
N ILE A 107 0.79 -13.43 -0.55
CA ILE A 107 1.35 -12.70 -1.69
C ILE A 107 2.46 -13.56 -2.29
N ASP A 108 2.38 -13.78 -3.60
CA ASP A 108 3.44 -14.49 -4.34
C ASP A 108 4.72 -13.67 -4.33
N VAL A 109 5.84 -14.33 -4.02
CA VAL A 109 7.15 -13.67 -3.89
C VAL A 109 8.19 -14.35 -4.78
N THR A 110 9.11 -13.54 -5.29
CA THR A 110 10.30 -14.02 -5.99
C THR A 110 11.48 -13.97 -5.04
N VAL A 111 12.01 -15.14 -4.68
CA VAL A 111 13.16 -15.28 -3.77
C VAL A 111 14.27 -16.11 -4.43
N PRO A 112 15.53 -15.96 -3.99
CA PRO A 112 16.63 -16.80 -4.46
C PRO A 112 16.36 -18.29 -4.25
N GLU A 113 16.94 -19.15 -5.11
CA GLU A 113 16.71 -20.60 -5.09
C GLU A 113 16.95 -21.23 -3.69
N LYS A 114 18.04 -20.81 -3.04
CA LYS A 114 18.43 -21.26 -1.70
C LYS A 114 17.37 -20.99 -0.61
N ASP A 115 16.49 -20.01 -0.82
CA ASP A 115 15.49 -19.58 0.14
C ASP A 115 14.08 -20.10 -0.20
N LYS A 116 13.86 -20.64 -1.41
CA LYS A 116 12.52 -21.04 -1.89
C LYS A 116 11.81 -22.02 -0.95
N SER A 117 12.52 -22.97 -0.35
CA SER A 117 11.93 -23.95 0.57
C SER A 117 11.27 -23.28 1.78
N ARG A 118 11.77 -22.12 2.23
CA ARG A 118 11.21 -21.36 3.37
C ARG A 118 9.91 -20.65 3.03
N TYR A 119 9.71 -20.31 1.76
CA TYR A 119 8.53 -19.60 1.26
C TYR A 119 7.55 -20.54 0.54
N GLN A 120 7.81 -21.85 0.55
CA GLN A 120 6.96 -22.83 -0.09
C GLN A 120 5.74 -23.12 0.78
N THR A 121 4.57 -22.81 0.26
CA THR A 121 3.28 -23.13 0.88
C THR A 121 2.91 -24.60 0.67
N ARG A 122 1.90 -25.10 1.42
CA ARG A 122 1.32 -26.44 1.21
C ARG A 122 0.90 -26.72 -0.24
N LYS A 123 0.55 -25.68 -1.01
CA LYS A 123 0.15 -25.79 -2.44
C LYS A 123 1.34 -25.70 -3.39
N CYS A 124 2.57 -25.86 -2.89
CA CYS A 124 3.83 -25.72 -3.64
C CYS A 124 4.05 -24.35 -4.29
N LYS A 125 3.27 -23.32 -3.91
CA LYS A 125 3.49 -21.93 -4.35
C LYS A 125 4.53 -21.26 -3.48
N ILE A 126 5.35 -20.39 -4.09
CA ILE A 126 6.31 -19.54 -3.41
C ILE A 126 5.62 -18.22 -3.03
N SER A 127 5.19 -18.12 -1.78
CA SER A 127 4.37 -17.00 -1.30
C SER A 127 4.70 -16.69 0.16
N THR A 128 4.51 -15.45 0.58
CA THR A 128 4.59 -15.04 1.99
C THR A 128 3.21 -14.63 2.49
N ASN A 129 2.90 -14.96 3.74
CA ASN A 129 1.70 -14.42 4.39
C ASN A 129 1.99 -12.98 4.84
N VAL A 130 1.19 -12.03 4.39
CA VAL A 130 1.22 -10.64 4.84
C VAL A 130 0.01 -10.42 5.73
N LEU A 131 0.27 -10.02 6.97
CA LEU A 131 -0.75 -9.76 7.97
C LEU A 131 -1.14 -8.28 7.96
N GLY A 132 -2.43 -8.00 8.10
CA GLY A 132 -2.97 -6.67 8.29
C GLY A 132 -3.89 -6.63 9.50
N VAL A 133 -3.89 -5.50 10.21
CA VAL A 133 -4.80 -5.26 11.33
C VAL A 133 -5.73 -4.11 10.97
N CYS A 134 -7.03 -4.33 11.16
CA CYS A 134 -8.06 -3.29 10.98
C CYS A 134 -8.74 -2.98 12.31
N ASN A 135 -8.84 -1.69 12.65
CA ASN A 135 -9.60 -1.25 13.81
C ASN A 135 -11.12 -1.34 13.57
N ARG A 136 -11.90 -0.94 14.59
CA ARG A 136 -13.37 -0.98 14.57
C ARG A 136 -14.01 -0.14 13.46
N ASP A 137 -13.33 0.93 13.06
CA ASP A 137 -13.77 1.86 12.01
C ASP A 137 -13.34 1.42 10.61
N MET A 138 -12.89 0.17 10.47
CA MET A 138 -12.40 -0.42 9.21
C MET A 138 -11.16 0.30 8.64
N ASN A 139 -10.36 0.94 9.50
CA ASN A 139 -9.10 1.56 9.12
C ASN A 139 -7.93 0.65 9.47
N PHE A 140 -6.91 0.61 8.61
CA PHE A 140 -5.65 -0.08 8.91
C PHE A 140 -4.89 0.64 10.01
N VAL A 141 -4.31 -0.13 10.94
CA VAL A 141 -3.53 0.35 12.09
C VAL A 141 -2.13 -0.24 12.14
#